data_AF-A0ABD6FGX0-F1
#
_entry.id   AF-A0ABD6FGX0-F1
#
_cell.length_a   1.000
_cell.length_b   1.000
_cell.length_c   1.000
_cell.angle_alpha   90.00
_cell.angle_beta   90.00
_cell.angle_gamma   90.00
#
_symmetry.space_group_name_H-M   'P 1'
#
loop_
_entity.id
_entity.type
_entity.pdbx_description
1 polymer ?
#
loop_
_entity_poly.entity_id
_entity_poly.type
_entity_poly.pdbx_seq_one_letter_code
_entity_poly.pdbx_strand_id
1 'polypeptide(L)'
;MKRLFALIAVALIVFVPAVPAHAQEDQQQEDQQQEECLPPPTTVERSVPWAQRQLQPERVWPLTKGKGVVVGVVDTGVDGSIPQLKGQVLPGIDATTSGSGGRADDDCFGHGTFVAGLIAAKTGDG
;
A
#
# COMPACT_ATOMS: atom_id res chain seq x y z
N MET A 1 -48.38 -61.11 -56.28
CA MET A 1 -47.48 -60.03 -56.73
C MET A 1 -46.66 -59.57 -55.53
N LYS A 2 -45.35 -59.82 -55.58
CA LYS A 2 -44.35 -59.50 -54.55
C LYS A 2 -44.22 -57.99 -54.39
N ARG A 3 -44.15 -57.45 -53.16
CA ARG A 3 -43.15 -56.43 -52.73
C ARG A 3 -42.94 -56.49 -51.20
N LEU A 4 -41.81 -57.10 -50.85
CA LEU A 4 -41.13 -57.08 -49.57
C LEU A 4 -40.64 -55.64 -49.31
N PHE A 5 -41.02 -55.01 -48.19
CA PHE A 5 -40.41 -53.76 -47.75
C PHE A 5 -39.52 -54.04 -46.54
N ALA A 6 -38.24 -53.77 -46.73
CA ALA A 6 -37.15 -54.06 -45.81
C ALA A 6 -37.20 -53.13 -44.59
N LEU A 7 -36.91 -53.74 -43.43
CA LEU A 7 -36.56 -53.09 -42.18
C LEU A 7 -35.28 -52.26 -42.38
N ILE A 8 -35.34 -50.96 -42.11
CA ILE A 8 -34.15 -50.16 -41.82
C ILE A 8 -34.34 -49.60 -40.41
N ALA A 9 -33.80 -50.30 -39.43
CA ALA A 9 -33.64 -49.77 -38.08
C ALA A 9 -32.52 -48.73 -38.13
N VAL A 10 -32.89 -47.45 -38.20
CA VAL A 10 -31.94 -46.35 -38.09
C VAL A 10 -31.53 -46.25 -36.62
N ALA A 11 -30.33 -46.75 -36.31
CA ALA A 11 -29.70 -46.50 -35.03
C ALA A 11 -29.37 -45.00 -34.91
N LEU A 12 -30.17 -44.27 -34.12
CA LEU A 12 -29.89 -42.90 -33.72
C LEU A 12 -28.67 -42.90 -32.79
N ILE A 13 -27.49 -42.72 -33.39
CA ILE A 13 -26.27 -42.40 -32.65
C ILE A 13 -26.44 -40.98 -32.12
N VAL A 14 -26.70 -40.85 -30.82
CA VAL A 14 -26.71 -39.55 -30.13
C VAL A 14 -25.26 -39.08 -30.09
N PHE A 15 -24.91 -38.15 -30.97
CA PHE A 15 -23.62 -37.48 -30.94
C PHE A 15 -23.63 -36.52 -29.75
N VAL A 16 -23.03 -36.92 -28.62
CA VAL A 16 -22.77 -36.02 -27.50
C VAL A 16 -21.61 -35.14 -27.95
N PRO A 17 -21.80 -33.83 -28.21
CA PRO A 17 -20.65 -32.97 -28.47
C PRO A 17 -19.81 -32.94 -27.19
N ALA A 18 -18.56 -33.38 -27.28
CA ALA A 18 -17.58 -33.12 -26.25
C ALA A 18 -17.47 -31.60 -26.12
N VAL A 19 -18.04 -31.04 -25.05
CA VAL A 19 -17.77 -29.66 -24.69
C VAL A 19 -16.25 -29.60 -24.50
N PRO A 20 -15.51 -28.81 -25.28
CA PRO A 20 -14.10 -28.64 -25.01
C PRO A 20 -14.00 -28.16 -23.57
N ALA A 21 -13.21 -28.85 -22.76
CA ALA A 21 -12.83 -28.37 -21.45
C ALA A 21 -12.06 -27.07 -21.68
N HIS A 22 -12.79 -25.96 -21.75
CA HIS A 22 -12.21 -24.66 -21.57
C HIS A 22 -11.60 -24.72 -20.17
N ALA A 23 -10.27 -24.75 -20.11
CA ALA A 23 -9.56 -24.36 -18.91
C ALA A 23 -10.09 -22.96 -18.62
N GLN A 24 -10.93 -22.85 -17.60
CA GLN A 24 -11.34 -21.58 -17.09
C GLN A 24 -10.04 -20.98 -16.59
N GLU A 25 -9.49 -20.03 -17.34
CA GLU A 25 -8.59 -19.05 -16.75
C GLU A 25 -9.36 -18.56 -15.54
N ASP A 26 -8.88 -19.00 -14.38
CA ASP A 26 -9.25 -18.43 -13.12
C ASP A 26 -8.89 -16.97 -13.32
N GLN A 27 -9.90 -16.17 -13.67
CA GLN A 27 -9.78 -14.74 -13.57
C GLN A 27 -9.56 -14.57 -12.08
N GLN A 28 -8.28 -14.51 -11.72
CA GLN A 28 -7.78 -13.77 -10.60
C GLN A 28 -8.39 -12.39 -10.79
N GLN A 29 -9.61 -12.27 -10.31
CA GLN A 29 -10.12 -11.10 -9.71
C GLN A 29 -9.26 -10.94 -8.45
N GLU A 30 -8.00 -10.55 -8.68
CA GLU A 30 -7.32 -9.54 -7.89
C GLU A 30 -8.29 -8.37 -7.93
N ASP A 31 -9.29 -8.43 -7.05
CA ASP A 31 -10.13 -7.30 -6.77
C ASP A 31 -9.15 -6.17 -6.51
N GLN A 32 -9.24 -5.20 -7.40
CA GLN A 32 -8.65 -3.90 -7.31
C GLN A 32 -9.19 -3.29 -6.01
N GLN A 33 -8.58 -3.68 -4.88
CA GLN A 33 -8.47 -2.80 -3.74
C GLN A 33 -7.64 -1.65 -4.28
N GLN A 34 -8.33 -0.67 -4.85
CA GLN A 34 -7.85 0.69 -4.88
C GLN A 34 -7.25 0.90 -3.49
N GLU A 35 -5.93 1.08 -3.41
CA GLU A 35 -5.23 1.43 -2.17
C GLU A 35 -5.77 2.78 -1.72
N GLU A 36 -6.95 2.76 -1.10
CA GLU A 36 -7.52 3.93 -0.47
C GLU A 36 -6.64 4.23 0.72
N CYS A 37 -6.05 5.43 0.71
CA CYS A 37 -5.11 5.81 1.74
C CYS A 37 -5.72 5.68 3.12
N LEU A 38 -4.89 5.28 4.09
CA LEU A 38 -5.37 5.13 5.45
C LEU A 38 -5.96 6.47 5.92
N PRO A 39 -7.12 6.44 6.59
CA PRO A 39 -7.70 7.65 7.11
C PRO A 39 -6.76 8.29 8.14
N PRO A 40 -6.76 9.63 8.26
CA PRO A 40 -5.94 10.30 9.24
C PRO A 40 -6.30 9.85 10.67
N PRO A 41 -5.32 9.81 11.58
CA PRO A 41 -5.57 9.44 12.96
C PRO A 41 -6.54 10.42 13.62
N THR A 42 -7.55 9.88 14.31
CA THR A 42 -8.57 10.68 15.02
C THR A 42 -8.18 10.99 16.47
N THR A 43 -7.07 10.43 16.93
CA THR A 43 -6.57 10.58 18.29
C THR A 43 -5.19 11.23 18.30
N VAL A 44 -4.96 12.09 19.28
CA VAL A 44 -3.68 12.76 19.48
C VAL A 44 -3.12 12.30 20.81
N GLU A 45 -1.96 11.64 20.77
CA GLU A 45 -1.20 11.32 21.97
C GLU A 45 -0.43 12.56 22.42
N ARG A 46 -0.72 13.03 23.63
CA ARG A 46 -0.10 14.24 24.20
C ARG A 46 0.97 13.92 25.25
N SER A 47 0.97 12.70 25.77
CA SER A 47 1.96 12.28 26.74
C SER A 47 3.27 11.91 26.05
N VAL A 48 4.39 12.21 26.71
CA VAL A 48 5.71 11.81 26.22
C VAL A 48 5.83 10.28 26.35
N PRO A 49 6.05 9.51 25.28
CA PRO A 49 6.12 8.04 25.36
C PRO A 49 7.23 7.54 26.27
N TRP A 50 7.07 6.34 26.83
CA TRP A 50 8.05 5.75 27.77
C TRP A 50 9.47 5.69 27.20
N ALA A 51 9.62 5.36 25.91
CA ALA A 51 10.90 5.25 25.24
C ALA A 51 11.63 6.60 25.19
N GLN A 52 10.89 7.68 24.91
CA GLN A 52 11.46 9.03 24.92
C GLN A 52 11.87 9.46 26.32
N ARG A 53 11.07 9.15 27.35
CA ARG A 53 11.44 9.40 28.76
C ARG A 53 12.69 8.63 29.18
N GLN A 54 12.90 7.43 28.64
CA GLN A 54 14.10 6.64 28.93
C GLN A 54 15.34 7.21 28.23
N LEU A 55 15.21 7.67 26.99
CA LEU A 55 16.31 8.27 26.22
C LEU A 55 16.74 9.65 26.76
N GLN A 56 15.85 10.37 27.44
CA GLN A 56 16.09 11.70 28.00
C GLN A 56 16.73 12.69 27.01
N PRO A 57 16.17 12.87 25.80
CA PRO A 57 16.75 13.75 24.78
C PRO A 57 16.87 15.21 25.23
N GLU A 58 16.06 15.63 26.21
CA GLU A 58 16.15 16.93 26.87
C GLU A 58 17.52 17.23 27.49
N ARG A 59 18.31 16.20 27.82
CA ARG A 59 19.67 16.37 28.32
C ARG A 59 20.68 16.74 27.22
N VAL A 60 20.36 16.42 25.96
CA VAL A 60 21.23 16.65 24.80
C VAL A 60 20.81 17.89 24.00
N TRP A 61 19.52 18.22 24.00
CA TRP A 61 18.97 19.38 23.28
C TRP A 61 19.60 20.75 23.58
N PRO A 62 20.17 21.02 24.78
CA PRO A 62 20.96 22.24 25.00
C PRO A 62 22.24 22.31 24.15
N LEU A 63 22.79 21.17 23.74
CA LEU A 63 23.97 21.08 22.88
C LEU A 63 23.59 21.12 21.40
N THR A 64 22.58 20.35 21.01
CA THR A 64 22.08 20.30 19.63
C THR A 64 20.69 19.69 19.54
N LYS A 65 19.92 20.15 18.55
CA LYS A 65 18.65 19.55 18.12
C LYS A 65 18.72 18.94 16.71
N GLY A 66 19.93 18.75 16.17
CA GLY A 66 20.12 18.16 14.84
C GLY A 66 20.07 19.15 13.65
N LYS A 67 20.15 20.46 13.90
CA LYS A 67 20.15 21.47 12.81
C LYS A 67 21.26 21.17 11.78
N GLY A 68 20.88 21.06 10.50
CA GLY A 68 21.80 20.80 9.40
C GLY A 68 22.07 19.31 9.14
N VAL A 69 21.50 18.40 9.93
CA VAL A 69 21.53 16.96 9.69
C VAL A 69 20.33 16.56 8.83
N VAL A 70 20.59 15.80 7.77
CA VAL A 70 19.54 15.17 6.95
C VAL A 70 19.47 13.70 7.32
N VAL A 71 18.26 13.21 7.61
CA VAL A 71 17.98 11.80 7.91
C VAL A 71 17.14 11.23 6.77
N GLY A 72 17.61 10.15 6.15
CA GLY A 72 16.83 9.42 5.14
C GLY A 72 15.89 8.43 5.81
N VAL A 73 14.60 8.52 5.52
CA VAL A 73 13.58 7.56 5.95
C VAL A 73 13.28 6.64 4.75
N VAL A 74 13.55 5.34 4.91
CA VAL A 74 13.25 4.31 3.90
C VAL A 74 12.05 3.52 4.42
N ASP A 75 10.87 3.92 3.99
CA ASP A 75 9.59 3.45 4.53
C ASP A 75 8.49 3.63 3.46
N THR A 76 7.22 3.77 3.85
CA THR A 76 6.08 3.93 2.93
C THR A 76 5.96 5.29 2.24
N GLY A 77 6.82 6.25 2.59
CA GLY A 77 6.75 7.65 2.19
C GLY A 77 6.72 8.59 3.40
N VAL A 78 6.69 9.90 3.19
CA VAL A 78 6.54 10.87 4.28
C VAL A 78 5.66 12.04 3.82
N ASP A 79 4.48 12.20 4.42
CA ASP A 79 3.63 13.36 4.19
C ASP A 79 4.23 14.61 4.84
N GLY A 80 4.94 15.41 4.05
CA GLY A 80 5.51 16.68 4.47
C GLY A 80 4.49 17.82 4.63
N SER A 81 3.23 17.60 4.24
CA SER A 81 2.17 18.60 4.30
C SER A 81 1.56 18.73 5.70
N ILE A 82 1.72 17.71 6.57
CA ILE A 82 1.16 17.75 7.91
C ILE A 82 1.77 18.88 8.76
N PRO A 83 0.98 19.51 9.66
CA PRO A 83 1.46 20.66 10.43
C PRO A 83 2.77 20.43 11.20
N GLN A 84 2.94 19.24 11.80
CA GLN A 84 4.14 18.94 12.59
C GLN A 84 5.41 18.76 11.74
N LEU A 85 5.29 18.36 10.47
CA LEU A 85 6.42 18.10 9.56
C LEU A 85 6.63 19.20 8.51
N LYS A 86 5.78 20.23 8.48
CA LYS A 86 5.87 21.32 7.51
C LYS A 86 7.26 21.95 7.46
N GLY A 87 7.96 21.81 6.35
CA GLY A 87 9.32 22.32 6.15
C GLY A 87 10.42 21.55 6.90
N GLN A 88 10.14 20.33 7.35
CA GLN A 88 11.12 19.36 7.86
C GLN A 88 11.44 18.25 6.85
N VAL A 89 10.58 18.08 5.84
CA VAL A 89 10.69 17.06 4.80
C VAL A 89 11.27 17.69 3.52
N LEU A 90 12.34 17.08 3.02
CA LEU A 90 12.92 17.39 1.71
C LEU A 90 12.27 16.50 0.65
N PRO A 91 12.33 16.87 -0.65
CA PRO A 91 11.89 15.99 -1.73
C PRO A 91 12.52 14.59 -1.63
N GLY A 92 11.68 13.57 -1.52
CA GLY A 92 12.09 12.16 -1.46
C GLY A 92 12.01 11.46 -2.82
N ILE A 93 12.45 10.20 -2.86
CA ILE A 93 12.40 9.33 -4.05
C ILE A 93 11.55 8.11 -3.71
N ASP A 94 10.56 7.82 -4.52
CA ASP A 94 9.88 6.51 -4.50
C ASP A 94 10.75 5.49 -5.23
N ALA A 95 11.17 4.45 -4.51
CA ALA A 95 12.01 3.38 -5.02
C ALA A 95 11.22 2.10 -5.38
N THR A 96 9.89 2.10 -5.20
CA THR A 96 9.02 0.96 -5.48
C THR A 96 8.63 0.87 -6.95
N THR A 97 8.54 2.01 -7.63
CA THR A 97 8.28 2.08 -9.07
C THR A 97 9.58 1.92 -9.87
N SER A 98 9.57 1.04 -10.87
CA SER A 98 10.67 0.89 -11.83
C SER A 98 10.73 2.10 -12.76
N GLY A 99 11.31 3.21 -12.28
CA GLY A 99 11.41 4.47 -13.01
C GLY A 99 11.65 5.63 -12.05
N SER A 100 12.54 6.56 -12.41
CA SER A 100 13.07 7.62 -11.53
C SER A 100 12.10 8.79 -11.25
N GLY A 101 10.80 8.55 -11.19
CA GLY A 101 9.80 9.62 -11.30
C GLY A 101 8.94 9.88 -10.07
N GLY A 102 8.69 8.86 -9.24
CA GLY A 102 7.84 9.02 -8.07
C GLY A 102 8.53 9.83 -6.97
N ARG A 103 7.78 10.72 -6.33
CA ARG A 103 8.25 11.38 -5.11
C ARG A 103 7.75 10.59 -3.92
N ALA A 104 8.56 10.47 -2.88
CA ALA A 104 8.18 9.84 -1.62
C ALA A 104 7.89 10.91 -0.53
N ASP A 105 7.40 12.08 -0.95
CA ASP A 105 6.98 13.17 -0.05
C ASP A 105 5.44 13.25 0.13
N ASP A 106 4.74 12.18 -0.25
CA ASP A 106 3.42 11.79 0.22
C ASP A 106 3.52 10.44 0.95
N ASP A 107 2.46 10.03 1.65
CA ASP A 107 2.42 8.75 2.37
C ASP A 107 0.97 8.27 2.56
N CYS A 108 0.57 7.30 1.75
CA CYS A 108 -0.77 6.75 1.75
C CYS A 108 -1.00 5.77 2.92
N PHE A 109 0.07 5.18 3.46
CA PHE A 109 0.02 4.21 4.56
C PHE A 109 0.31 4.84 5.94
N GLY A 110 1.01 5.96 5.98
CA GLY A 110 1.22 6.75 7.20
C GLY A 110 2.34 6.27 8.13
N HIS A 111 2.93 5.09 7.92
CA HIS A 111 3.97 4.57 8.80
C HIS A 111 5.27 5.39 8.67
N GLY A 112 5.70 5.71 7.46
CA GLY A 112 6.87 6.55 7.26
C GLY A 112 6.67 7.98 7.78
N THR A 113 5.47 8.53 7.67
CA THR A 113 5.09 9.80 8.29
C THR A 113 5.16 9.76 9.82
N PHE A 114 4.69 8.67 10.43
CA PHE A 114 4.82 8.44 11.87
C PHE A 114 6.31 8.40 12.29
N VAL A 115 7.14 7.64 11.58
CA VAL A 115 8.58 7.56 11.83
C VAL A 115 9.27 8.92 11.66
N ALA A 116 8.98 9.65 10.59
CA ALA A 116 9.50 10.99 10.37
C ALA A 116 9.06 11.96 11.47
N GLY A 117 7.85 11.80 11.99
CA GLY A 117 7.34 12.51 13.16
C GLY A 117 8.21 12.31 14.40
N LEU A 118 8.64 11.08 14.69
CA LEU A 118 9.55 10.79 15.81
C LEU A 118 10.93 11.45 15.64
N ILE A 119 11.38 11.62 14.40
CA ILE A 119 12.72 12.15 14.08
C ILE A 119 12.74 13.68 14.11
N ALA A 120 11.77 14.32 13.45
CA ALA A 120 11.85 15.74 13.09
C ALA A 120 10.54 16.52 13.29
N ALA A 121 9.51 15.97 13.95
CA ALA A 121 8.33 16.76 14.27
C ALA A 121 8.70 18.02 15.06
N LYS A 122 8.11 19.14 14.66
CA LYS A 122 8.17 20.36 15.46
C LYS A 122 7.45 20.12 16.78
N THR A 123 8.00 20.69 17.86
CA THR A 123 7.26 20.84 19.11
C THR A 123 6.04 21.72 18.84
N GLY A 124 4.84 21.15 18.87
CA GLY A 124 3.60 21.91 18.84
C GLY A 124 3.14 22.25 20.25
N ASP A 125 2.38 23.33 20.38
CA ASP A 125 1.55 23.55 21.55
C ASP A 125 0.42 22.51 21.47
N GLY A 126 0.38 21.54 22.39
CA GLY A 126 -0.55 20.39 22.33
C GLY A 126 -2.04 20.74 22.41
#